data_AF-A0A6J2BD52-F1
#
_entry.id   AF-A0A6J2BD52-F1
#
_cell.length_a   1.000
_cell.length_b   1.000
_cell.length_c   1.000
_cell.angle_alpha   90.00
_cell.angle_beta   90.00
_cell.angle_gamma   90.00
#
_symmetry.space_group_name_H-M   'P 1'
#
loop_
_entity.id
_entity.type
_entity.pdbx_description
1 polymer ?
#
loop_
_entity_poly.entity_id
_entity_poly.type
_entity_poly.pdbx_seq_one_letter_code
_entity_poly.pdbx_strand_id
1 'polypeptide(L)'
;MAGQLVEVDGGIMEGGGQILRVSTALSCLLGLPLRVQKIRAGRSTPGLRSVCLLMQVSMPCVLFAASASELRLKGGTNAEMAPQIDYTTMVFKPIVEKFGFKFNCDIKMRGYYPKGGGEVIVRMSPVKQLNPINLTDRGSVTKIYGRAFVAGVLPFKVAKDMAAAAVRCIRKEIRDLYVNIQPVQEPKDQAFGNGNGIIIIAETSTGCLFAGSSLGKRGVNADKVGIEAAEMLLANLRHGGAVDEYLQDQLIIFMALACGVSRIKTGPVTLHTQTAIHFAEQLAKAKFSVKKSEDEEDASKDTYIIECQGIGMTNPYL
;
A
#
# COMPACT_ATOMS: atom_id res chain seq x y z
N MET A 1 -31.63 -15.70 6.37
CA MET A 1 -30.93 -16.69 7.21
C MET A 1 -29.67 -16.03 7.73
N ALA A 2 -29.43 -16.03 9.05
CA ALA A 2 -28.18 -15.50 9.61
C ALA A 2 -27.01 -16.36 9.09
N GLY A 3 -26.02 -15.73 8.45
CA GLY A 3 -24.84 -16.43 7.96
C GLY A 3 -24.10 -17.15 9.10
N GLN A 4 -23.34 -18.18 8.78
CA GLN A 4 -22.50 -18.88 9.74
C GLN A 4 -21.48 -17.90 10.36
N LEU A 5 -21.37 -17.87 11.69
CA LEU A 5 -20.38 -17.04 12.40
C LEU A 5 -18.97 -17.46 11.96
N VAL A 6 -18.20 -16.51 11.45
CA VAL A 6 -16.78 -16.70 11.18
C VAL A 6 -15.99 -16.24 12.40
N GLU A 7 -15.32 -17.18 13.07
CA GLU A 7 -14.39 -16.88 14.15
C GLU A 7 -12.97 -16.76 13.61
N VAL A 8 -12.33 -15.64 13.93
CA VAL A 8 -10.95 -15.34 13.54
C VAL A 8 -10.10 -15.17 14.80
N ASP A 9 -9.11 -16.04 14.99
CA ASP A 9 -8.08 -15.87 16.00
C ASP A 9 -6.97 -14.96 15.44
N GLY A 10 -6.92 -13.72 15.95
CA GLY A 10 -5.95 -12.71 15.60
C GLY A 10 -4.54 -12.96 16.15
N GLY A 11 -4.28 -14.10 16.79
CA GLY A 11 -2.95 -14.58 17.18
C GLY A 11 -2.26 -15.48 16.15
N ILE A 12 -2.96 -15.84 15.05
CA ILE A 12 -2.41 -16.67 13.96
C ILE A 12 -1.75 -15.77 12.89
N MET A 13 -0.75 -16.30 12.17
CA MET A 13 0.01 -15.61 11.11
C MET A 13 0.69 -14.31 11.62
N GLU A 14 0.53 -13.16 10.96
CA GLU A 14 1.18 -11.90 11.40
C GLU A 14 0.64 -11.32 12.72
N GLY A 15 -0.55 -11.78 13.17
CA GLY A 15 -1.27 -11.27 14.34
C GLY A 15 -1.53 -9.75 14.36
N GLY A 16 -1.53 -9.11 13.19
CA GLY A 16 -1.51 -7.66 13.00
C GLY A 16 -2.80 -7.06 12.44
N GLY A 17 -2.71 -5.80 12.01
CA GLY A 17 -3.85 -5.05 11.49
C GLY A 17 -4.35 -5.56 10.14
N GLN A 18 -3.61 -6.40 9.41
CA GLN A 18 -4.08 -6.95 8.13
C GLN A 18 -5.32 -7.82 8.31
N ILE A 19 -5.36 -8.60 9.39
CA ILE A 19 -6.47 -9.49 9.72
C ILE A 19 -7.76 -8.68 9.77
N LEU A 20 -7.78 -7.58 10.55
CA LEU A 20 -8.96 -6.75 10.70
C LEU A 20 -9.36 -6.07 9.38
N ARG A 21 -8.38 -5.61 8.58
CA ARG A 21 -8.65 -4.92 7.32
C ARG A 21 -9.36 -5.82 6.32
N VAL A 22 -8.87 -7.03 6.12
CA VAL A 22 -9.43 -7.97 5.15
C VAL A 22 -10.72 -8.59 5.68
N SER A 23 -10.71 -9.14 6.91
CA SER A 23 -11.86 -9.87 7.45
C SER A 23 -13.08 -8.97 7.66
N THR A 24 -12.91 -7.76 8.18
CA THR A 24 -14.04 -6.84 8.42
C THR A 24 -14.66 -6.39 7.10
N ALA A 25 -13.83 -6.02 6.11
CA ALA A 25 -14.32 -5.59 4.82
C ALA A 25 -15.10 -6.71 4.11
N LEU A 26 -14.56 -7.93 4.08
CA LEU A 26 -15.25 -9.08 3.49
C LEU A 26 -16.52 -9.46 4.27
N SER A 27 -16.47 -9.43 5.60
CA SER A 27 -17.65 -9.67 6.44
C SER A 27 -18.79 -8.70 6.13
N CYS A 28 -18.49 -7.40 6.04
CA CYS A 28 -19.48 -6.38 5.69
C CYS A 28 -20.06 -6.58 4.29
N LEU A 29 -19.21 -6.89 3.31
CA LEU A 29 -19.63 -7.08 1.91
C LEU A 29 -20.45 -8.35 1.69
N LEU A 30 -20.13 -9.42 2.41
CA LEU A 30 -20.74 -10.75 2.22
C LEU A 30 -21.86 -11.04 3.22
N GLY A 31 -22.16 -10.10 4.13
CA GLY A 31 -23.19 -10.29 5.16
C GLY A 31 -22.86 -11.40 6.16
N LEU A 32 -21.57 -11.66 6.39
CA LEU A 32 -21.10 -12.73 7.28
C LEU A 32 -20.94 -12.17 8.70
N PRO A 33 -21.56 -12.76 9.73
CA PRO A 33 -21.26 -12.38 11.11
C PRO A 33 -19.80 -12.74 11.43
N LEU A 34 -19.06 -11.78 11.97
CA LEU A 34 -17.63 -11.90 12.23
C LEU A 34 -17.33 -11.68 13.72
N ARG A 35 -16.54 -12.57 14.30
CA ARG A 35 -15.92 -12.38 15.62
C ARG A 35 -14.41 -12.48 15.47
N VAL A 36 -13.71 -11.39 15.80
CA VAL A 36 -12.25 -11.38 15.86
C VAL A 36 -11.79 -11.22 17.31
N GLN A 37 -10.91 -12.10 17.77
CA GLN A 37 -10.36 -12.07 19.13
C GLN A 37 -8.82 -12.00 19.09
N LYS A 38 -8.20 -11.58 20.21
CA LYS A 38 -6.73 -11.55 20.40
C LYS A 38 -5.93 -10.74 19.36
N ILE A 39 -6.54 -9.78 18.67
CA ILE A 39 -5.83 -8.90 17.74
C ILE A 39 -4.68 -8.20 18.46
N ARG A 40 -3.46 -8.29 17.89
CA ARG A 40 -2.23 -7.69 18.42
C ARG A 40 -1.84 -8.17 19.82
N ALA A 41 -2.36 -9.30 20.29
CA ALA A 41 -1.97 -9.88 21.58
C ALA A 41 -0.45 -10.14 21.68
N GLY A 42 0.24 -10.32 20.54
CA GLY A 42 1.69 -10.50 20.46
C GLY A 42 2.52 -9.22 20.21
N ARG A 43 1.95 -8.02 20.21
CA ARG A 43 2.71 -6.77 19.93
C ARG A 43 3.01 -5.97 21.20
N SER A 44 4.27 -5.54 21.33
CA SER A 44 4.77 -4.75 22.46
C SER A 44 4.30 -3.29 22.49
N THR A 45 3.83 -2.74 21.37
CA THR A 45 3.40 -1.33 21.25
C THR A 45 1.93 -1.22 20.81
N PRO A 46 1.09 -0.46 21.55
CA PRO A 46 -0.28 -0.15 21.13
C PRO A 46 -0.33 0.99 20.09
N GLY A 47 -1.33 0.95 19.19
CA GLY A 47 -1.73 2.10 18.36
C GLY A 47 -1.91 1.81 16.87
N LEU A 48 -2.96 2.38 16.28
CA LEU A 48 -3.05 2.75 14.86
C LEU A 48 -3.84 4.07 14.78
N ARG A 49 -3.23 5.11 14.20
CA ARG A 49 -3.92 6.34 13.80
C ARG A 49 -3.48 6.75 12.38
N SER A 50 -3.21 5.78 11.49
CA SER A 50 -2.92 6.10 10.08
C SER A 50 -4.20 6.19 9.28
N VAL A 51 -4.38 7.29 8.56
CA VAL A 51 -5.54 7.47 7.66
C VAL A 51 -5.50 6.49 6.49
N CYS A 52 -4.30 6.08 6.04
CA CYS A 52 -4.13 5.12 4.95
C CYS A 52 -4.69 3.74 5.32
N LEU A 53 -4.51 3.31 6.58
CA LEU A 53 -5.03 2.03 7.05
C LEU A 53 -6.55 2.04 7.18
N LEU A 54 -7.13 3.14 7.66
CA LEU A 54 -8.59 3.32 7.69
C LEU A 54 -9.17 3.27 6.28
N MET A 55 -8.53 3.97 5.33
CA MET A 55 -8.93 3.96 3.94
C MET A 55 -8.92 2.54 3.35
N GLN A 56 -7.92 1.72 3.65
CA GLN A 56 -7.84 0.33 3.16
C GLN A 56 -8.96 -0.58 3.68
N VAL A 57 -9.47 -0.36 4.91
CA VAL A 57 -10.66 -1.10 5.42
C VAL A 57 -11.92 -0.63 4.72
N SER A 58 -12.09 0.69 4.63
CA SER A 58 -13.36 1.26 4.21
C SER A 58 -13.58 1.17 2.70
N MET A 59 -12.51 1.25 1.89
CA MET A 59 -12.60 1.34 0.43
C MET A 59 -13.35 0.16 -0.21
N PRO A 60 -13.07 -1.11 0.09
CA PRO A 60 -13.85 -2.22 -0.48
C PRO A 60 -15.34 -2.09 -0.16
N CYS A 61 -15.71 -1.69 1.06
CA CYS A 61 -17.11 -1.54 1.46
C CYS A 61 -17.82 -0.44 0.66
N VAL A 62 -17.21 0.74 0.54
CA VAL A 62 -17.85 1.88 -0.14
C VAL A 62 -17.85 1.77 -1.66
N LEU A 63 -16.99 0.93 -2.26
CA LEU A 63 -17.07 0.58 -3.69
C LEU A 63 -18.33 -0.21 -4.04
N PHE A 64 -18.89 -0.97 -3.09
CA PHE A 64 -20.14 -1.72 -3.28
C PHE A 64 -21.32 -1.11 -2.51
N ALA A 65 -21.23 0.17 -2.14
CA ALA A 65 -22.35 0.89 -1.54
C ALA A 65 -23.46 1.18 -2.56
N ALA A 66 -24.62 1.60 -2.06
CA ALA A 66 -25.76 1.98 -2.90
C ALA A 66 -25.59 3.33 -3.62
N SER A 67 -24.68 4.18 -3.16
CA SER A 67 -24.45 5.52 -3.72
C SER A 67 -23.03 6.02 -3.45
N ALA A 68 -22.65 7.13 -4.08
CA ALA A 68 -21.34 7.74 -3.93
C ALA A 68 -21.03 8.04 -2.45
N SER A 69 -19.80 7.77 -2.05
CA SER A 69 -19.36 7.87 -0.65
C SER A 69 -18.21 8.87 -0.50
N GLU A 70 -18.27 9.61 0.61
CA GLU A 70 -17.26 10.56 1.04
C GLU A 70 -16.72 10.15 2.42
N LEU A 71 -15.41 9.89 2.50
CA LEU A 71 -14.73 9.56 3.74
C LEU A 71 -13.82 10.73 4.15
N ARG A 72 -14.09 11.35 5.30
CA ARG A 72 -13.22 12.36 5.90
C ARG A 72 -12.41 11.72 7.02
N LEU A 73 -11.13 11.46 6.76
CA LEU A 73 -10.25 10.71 7.64
C LEU A 73 -9.27 11.65 8.34
N LYS A 74 -9.25 11.63 9.67
CA LYS A 74 -8.31 12.41 10.49
C LYS A 74 -7.32 11.49 11.20
N GLY A 75 -6.03 11.83 11.16
CA GLY A 75 -4.97 11.02 11.73
C GLY A 75 -3.58 11.34 11.18
N GLY A 76 -2.63 10.43 11.33
CA GLY A 76 -1.33 10.51 10.68
C GLY A 76 -1.46 10.16 9.19
N THR A 77 -0.96 11.04 8.33
CA THR A 77 -0.80 10.78 6.89
C THR A 77 0.51 10.06 6.60
N ASN A 78 1.52 10.27 7.44
CA ASN A 78 2.85 9.68 7.32
C ASN A 78 3.22 9.17 8.73
N ALA A 79 2.62 8.04 9.11
CA ALA A 79 2.78 7.41 10.41
C ALA A 79 3.82 6.27 10.34
N GLU A 80 4.47 5.96 11.47
CA GLU A 80 5.33 4.77 11.55
C GLU A 80 4.51 3.50 11.31
N MET A 81 5.14 2.50 10.68
CA MET A 81 4.53 1.18 10.40
C MET A 81 3.26 1.24 9.54
N ALA A 82 3.08 2.31 8.77
CA ALA A 82 2.00 2.44 7.79
C ALA A 82 2.54 3.08 6.51
N PRO A 83 1.95 2.77 5.33
CA PRO A 83 2.27 3.48 4.10
C PRO A 83 2.05 4.98 4.25
N GLN A 84 2.98 5.76 3.72
CA GLN A 84 2.84 7.21 3.60
C GLN A 84 1.66 7.54 2.67
N ILE A 85 0.93 8.64 2.91
CA ILE A 85 -0.17 9.06 2.03
C ILE A 85 0.29 9.26 0.59
N ASP A 86 1.54 9.67 0.42
CA ASP A 86 2.18 9.82 -0.88
C ASP A 86 2.24 8.49 -1.63
N TYR A 87 2.52 7.37 -0.93
CA TYR A 87 2.46 6.02 -1.50
C TYR A 87 1.04 5.70 -1.98
N THR A 88 0.03 6.04 -1.19
CA THR A 88 -1.37 5.88 -1.61
C THR A 88 -1.66 6.60 -2.92
N THR A 89 -1.25 7.86 -3.05
CA THR A 89 -1.54 8.67 -4.22
C THR A 89 -0.69 8.32 -5.44
N MET A 90 0.58 7.95 -5.23
CA MET A 90 1.58 7.81 -6.29
C MET A 90 1.77 6.36 -6.75
N VAL A 91 1.43 5.36 -5.93
CA VAL A 91 1.64 3.93 -6.21
C VAL A 91 0.34 3.15 -6.13
N PHE A 92 -0.33 3.14 -4.98
CA PHE A 92 -1.53 2.32 -4.78
C PHE A 92 -2.68 2.76 -5.70
N LYS A 93 -3.01 4.05 -5.75
CA LYS A 93 -4.12 4.59 -6.55
C LYS A 93 -3.99 4.22 -8.05
N PRO A 94 -2.89 4.53 -8.75
CA PRO A 94 -2.76 4.16 -10.16
C PRO A 94 -2.90 2.67 -10.45
N ILE A 95 -2.48 1.81 -9.50
CA ILE A 95 -2.53 0.36 -9.66
C ILE A 95 -3.91 -0.19 -9.34
N VAL A 96 -4.52 0.22 -8.24
CA VAL A 96 -5.84 -0.30 -7.82
C VAL A 96 -6.96 0.18 -8.75
N GLU A 97 -6.82 1.35 -9.38
CA GLU A 97 -7.79 1.82 -10.38
C GLU A 97 -7.85 0.94 -11.64
N LYS A 98 -6.84 0.08 -11.88
CA LYS A 98 -6.87 -0.94 -12.94
C LYS A 98 -7.97 -1.99 -12.73
N PHE A 99 -8.54 -2.11 -11.52
CA PHE A 99 -9.74 -2.91 -11.25
C PHE A 99 -11.04 -2.28 -11.77
N GLY A 100 -10.98 -1.18 -12.53
CA GLY A 100 -12.14 -0.60 -13.20
C GLY A 100 -12.90 0.44 -12.37
N PHE A 101 -12.25 1.08 -11.41
CA PHE A 101 -12.83 2.16 -10.62
C PHE A 101 -11.88 3.36 -10.52
N LYS A 102 -12.40 4.50 -10.07
CA LYS A 102 -11.60 5.68 -9.75
C LYS A 102 -12.01 6.26 -8.40
N PHE A 103 -11.06 6.84 -7.68
CA PHE A 103 -11.34 7.55 -6.43
C PHE A 103 -10.51 8.83 -6.28
N ASN A 104 -11.09 9.92 -5.79
CA ASN A 104 -10.32 11.11 -5.46
C ASN A 104 -9.78 10.99 -4.03
N CYS A 105 -8.55 11.48 -3.82
CA CYS A 105 -7.88 11.48 -2.52
C CYS A 105 -7.27 12.87 -2.29
N ASP A 106 -8.02 13.74 -1.63
CA ASP A 106 -7.62 15.11 -1.35
C ASP A 106 -6.91 15.18 0.00
N ILE A 107 -5.62 15.52 -0.02
CA ILE A 107 -4.84 15.75 1.21
C ILE A 107 -5.12 17.20 1.64
N LYS A 108 -5.99 17.40 2.64
CA LYS A 108 -6.32 18.73 3.17
C LYS A 108 -5.30 19.20 4.18
N MET A 109 -4.75 18.28 4.97
CA MET A 109 -3.73 18.56 5.96
C MET A 109 -2.81 17.34 6.10
N ARG A 110 -1.49 17.55 6.08
CA ARG A 110 -0.52 16.50 6.37
C ARG A 110 -0.29 16.39 7.87
N GLY A 111 -0.30 15.16 8.38
CA GLY A 111 -0.11 14.85 9.78
C GLY A 111 1.06 13.89 9.98
N TYR A 112 2.19 14.41 10.45
CA TYR A 112 3.41 13.62 10.60
C TYR A 112 3.51 12.98 11.98
N TYR A 113 4.10 11.79 12.04
CA TYR A 113 4.48 11.16 13.31
C TYR A 113 5.41 12.08 14.13
N PRO A 114 5.29 12.14 15.47
CA PRO A 114 4.35 11.40 16.33
C PRO A 114 2.99 12.08 16.54
N LYS A 115 2.85 13.37 16.19
CA LYS A 115 1.65 14.15 16.55
C LYS A 115 0.42 13.80 15.69
N GLY A 116 0.60 13.44 14.42
CA GLY A 116 -0.52 13.23 13.49
C GLY A 116 -1.21 14.55 13.14
N GLY A 117 -2.55 14.59 13.18
CA GLY A 117 -3.32 15.82 12.93
C GLY A 117 -3.60 16.12 11.46
N GLY A 118 -3.33 15.16 10.58
CA GLY A 118 -3.65 15.24 9.16
C GLY A 118 -5.12 14.96 8.89
N GLU A 119 -5.56 15.40 7.71
CA GLU A 119 -6.92 15.27 7.21
C GLU A 119 -6.87 14.94 5.72
N VAL A 120 -7.52 13.82 5.37
CA VAL A 120 -7.64 13.35 4.00
C VAL A 120 -9.12 13.15 3.70
N ILE A 121 -9.53 13.61 2.52
CA ILE A 121 -10.89 13.47 2.04
C ILE A 121 -10.88 12.54 0.83
N VAL A 122 -11.51 11.38 0.96
CA VAL A 122 -11.61 10.37 -0.10
C VAL A 122 -13.01 10.36 -0.68
N ARG A 123 -13.13 10.34 -2.00
CA ARG A 123 -14.42 10.26 -2.72
C ARG A 123 -14.39 9.13 -3.72
N MET A 124 -15.42 8.30 -3.73
CA MET A 124 -15.58 7.26 -4.74
C MET A 124 -17.04 7.02 -5.08
N SER A 125 -17.25 6.63 -6.33
CA SER A 125 -18.56 6.17 -6.81
C SER A 125 -18.63 4.65 -6.70
N PRO A 126 -19.81 4.09 -6.41
CA PRO A 126 -19.97 2.65 -6.37
C PRO A 126 -19.76 2.04 -7.76
N VAL A 127 -19.33 0.79 -7.78
CA VAL A 127 -19.13 0.00 -9.01
C VAL A 127 -20.11 -1.15 -9.06
N LYS A 128 -20.53 -1.54 -10.27
CA LYS A 128 -21.35 -2.75 -10.46
C LYS A 128 -20.54 -4.02 -10.14
N GLN A 129 -19.29 -4.05 -10.58
CA GLN A 129 -18.34 -5.14 -10.38
C GLN A 129 -16.90 -4.61 -10.55
N LEU A 130 -15.91 -5.36 -10.08
CA LEU A 130 -14.48 -5.07 -10.31
C LEU A 130 -13.94 -5.92 -11.47
N ASN A 131 -13.05 -5.34 -12.26
CA ASN A 131 -12.31 -6.02 -13.33
C ASN A 131 -11.09 -6.74 -12.76
N PRO A 132 -10.70 -7.91 -13.31
CA PRO A 132 -9.47 -8.56 -12.92
C PRO A 132 -8.26 -7.80 -13.51
N ILE A 133 -7.10 -7.95 -12.87
CA ILE A 133 -5.85 -7.32 -13.33
C ILE A 133 -4.82 -8.37 -13.73
N ASN A 134 -3.91 -8.00 -14.65
CA ASN A 134 -2.74 -8.80 -14.96
C ASN A 134 -1.48 -7.92 -14.87
N LEU A 135 -0.69 -8.12 -13.81
CA LEU A 135 0.58 -7.45 -13.56
C LEU A 135 1.69 -8.51 -13.47
N THR A 136 1.91 -9.25 -14.54
CA THR A 136 2.99 -10.26 -14.62
C THR A 136 4.20 -9.77 -15.41
N ASP A 137 3.99 -8.85 -16.36
CA ASP A 137 5.07 -8.23 -17.13
C ASP A 137 5.59 -6.97 -16.43
N ARG A 138 6.83 -7.06 -15.94
CA ARG A 138 7.51 -5.99 -15.22
C ARG A 138 8.04 -4.90 -16.17
N GLY A 139 8.46 -5.25 -17.38
CA GLY A 139 9.22 -4.37 -18.26
C GLY A 139 10.54 -3.87 -17.66
N SER A 140 11.06 -2.77 -18.23
CA SER A 140 12.29 -2.11 -17.78
C SER A 140 11.98 -0.81 -17.03
N VAL A 141 12.83 -0.43 -16.07
CA VAL A 141 12.66 0.84 -15.33
C VAL A 141 12.93 2.01 -16.29
N THR A 142 11.96 2.92 -16.44
CA THR A 142 12.04 4.05 -17.39
C THR A 142 12.36 5.38 -16.73
N LYS A 143 12.00 5.55 -15.45
CA LYS A 143 12.34 6.74 -14.66
C LYS A 143 12.24 6.47 -13.17
N ILE A 144 13.00 7.23 -12.38
CA ILE A 144 12.87 7.29 -10.93
C ILE A 144 12.56 8.72 -10.53
N TYR A 145 11.54 8.90 -9.71
CA TYR A 145 11.12 10.21 -9.24
C TYR A 145 10.60 10.14 -7.82
N GLY A 146 10.47 11.28 -7.15
CA GLY A 146 9.96 11.28 -5.80
C GLY A 146 10.02 12.64 -5.15
N ARG A 147 9.80 12.65 -3.84
CA ARG A 147 9.89 13.86 -3.03
C ARG A 147 10.53 13.59 -1.69
N ALA A 148 11.39 14.50 -1.26
CA ALA A 148 11.91 14.59 0.09
C ALA A 148 11.30 15.83 0.74
N PHE A 149 10.58 15.69 1.84
CA PHE A 149 9.78 16.76 2.42
C PHE A 149 10.22 17.10 3.84
N VAL A 150 10.02 18.37 4.22
CA VAL A 150 10.09 18.87 5.58
C VAL A 150 8.86 19.73 5.88
N ALA A 151 8.42 19.71 7.13
CA ALA A 151 7.26 20.45 7.62
C ALA A 151 7.57 21.14 8.95
N GLY A 152 6.81 22.19 9.24
CA GLY A 152 6.94 22.99 10.45
C GLY A 152 8.24 23.77 10.49
N VAL A 153 8.96 23.72 11.61
CA VAL A 153 10.19 24.50 11.82
C VAL A 153 11.46 23.83 11.27
N LEU A 154 11.33 22.65 10.64
CA LEU A 154 12.48 21.92 10.14
C LEU A 154 13.12 22.63 8.94
N PRO A 155 14.47 22.78 8.90
CA PRO A 155 15.13 23.47 7.82
C PRO A 155 14.98 22.78 6.47
N PHE A 156 14.73 23.55 5.40
CA PHE A 156 14.65 23.05 4.02
C PHE A 156 15.90 22.25 3.58
N LYS A 157 17.07 22.55 4.18
CA LYS A 157 18.31 21.80 3.95
C LYS A 157 18.15 20.30 4.24
N VAL A 158 17.36 19.92 5.25
CA VAL A 158 17.13 18.50 5.61
C VAL A 158 16.49 17.73 4.44
N ALA A 159 15.55 18.35 3.71
CA ALA A 159 14.97 17.75 2.50
C ALA A 159 15.99 17.61 1.36
N LYS A 160 16.88 18.60 1.19
CA LYS A 160 17.95 18.54 0.18
C LYS A 160 18.95 17.43 0.48
N ASP A 161 19.34 17.29 1.75
CA ASP A 161 20.30 16.29 2.20
C ASP A 161 19.74 14.87 1.99
N MET A 162 18.47 14.63 2.38
CA MET A 162 17.76 13.37 2.09
C MET A 162 17.73 13.04 0.59
N ALA A 163 17.33 14.00 -0.25
CA ALA A 163 17.25 13.80 -1.70
C ALA A 163 18.63 13.50 -2.31
N ALA A 164 19.65 14.26 -1.93
CA ALA A 164 21.01 14.07 -2.43
C ALA A 164 21.58 12.70 -2.01
N ALA A 165 21.38 12.28 -0.76
CA ALA A 165 21.82 10.97 -0.27
C ALA A 165 21.13 9.81 -0.99
N ALA A 166 19.81 9.92 -1.21
CA ALA A 166 19.04 8.94 -1.97
C ALA A 166 19.52 8.82 -3.42
N VAL A 167 19.73 9.94 -4.12
CA VAL A 167 20.27 9.93 -5.49
C VAL A 167 21.64 9.28 -5.53
N ARG A 168 22.55 9.61 -4.59
CA ARG A 168 23.88 8.97 -4.52
C ARG A 168 23.79 7.46 -4.31
N CYS A 169 22.87 6.98 -3.49
CA CYS A 169 22.64 5.55 -3.26
C CYS A 169 22.13 4.87 -4.53
N ILE A 170 21.08 5.39 -5.17
CA ILE A 170 20.49 4.84 -6.41
C ILE A 170 21.54 4.76 -7.54
N ARG A 171 22.37 5.79 -7.68
CA ARG A 171 23.41 5.86 -8.73
C ARG A 171 24.50 4.80 -8.62
N LYS A 172 24.63 4.11 -7.48
CA LYS A 172 25.56 2.97 -7.34
C LYS A 172 25.16 1.79 -8.23
N GLU A 173 23.85 1.57 -8.39
CA GLU A 173 23.30 0.46 -9.19
C GLU A 173 22.68 0.92 -10.51
N ILE A 174 22.08 2.12 -10.56
CA ILE A 174 21.37 2.63 -11.73
C ILE A 174 22.05 3.91 -12.23
N ARG A 175 22.96 3.76 -13.20
CA ARG A 175 23.84 4.85 -13.66
C ARG A 175 23.21 5.77 -14.68
N ASP A 176 22.47 5.24 -15.65
CA ASP A 176 22.07 5.99 -16.86
C ASP A 176 20.58 6.37 -16.94
N LEU A 177 19.87 6.29 -15.80
CA LEU A 177 18.44 6.61 -15.74
C LEU A 177 18.18 8.05 -15.30
N TYR A 178 17.09 8.67 -15.74
CA TYR A 178 16.63 9.92 -15.15
C TYR A 178 16.15 9.70 -13.70
N VAL A 179 16.75 10.43 -12.75
CA VAL A 179 16.41 10.37 -11.32
C VAL A 179 16.10 11.79 -10.84
N ASN A 180 14.86 12.04 -10.42
CA ASN A 180 14.42 13.35 -9.92
C ASN A 180 13.67 13.24 -8.59
N ILE A 181 14.36 13.52 -7.49
CA ILE A 181 13.77 13.57 -6.15
C ILE A 181 13.67 15.04 -5.73
N GLN A 182 12.45 15.57 -5.70
CA GLN A 182 12.22 16.99 -5.41
C GLN A 182 12.26 17.27 -3.89
N PRO A 183 13.14 18.15 -3.41
CA PRO A 183 13.07 18.67 -2.04
C PRO A 183 11.85 19.61 -1.89
N VAL A 184 11.04 19.41 -0.86
CA VAL A 184 9.80 20.19 -0.62
C VAL A 184 9.76 20.71 0.80
N GLN A 185 9.46 22.00 0.95
CA GLN A 185 9.02 22.58 2.22
C GLN A 185 7.49 22.60 2.20
N GLU A 186 6.86 21.85 3.10
CA GLU A 186 5.40 21.85 3.21
C GLU A 186 4.91 23.24 3.65
N PRO A 187 3.87 23.79 3.01
CA PRO A 187 3.25 25.04 3.45
C PRO A 187 2.74 24.95 4.88
N LYS A 188 2.81 26.05 5.62
CA LYS A 188 2.43 26.10 7.06
C LYS A 188 0.94 25.78 7.28
N ASP A 189 0.11 26.07 6.30
CA ASP A 189 -1.34 25.84 6.28
C ASP A 189 -1.72 24.45 5.74
N GLN A 190 -0.75 23.64 5.29
CA GLN A 190 -0.97 22.31 4.70
C GLN A 190 -0.29 21.18 5.47
N ALA A 191 0.43 21.48 6.55
CA ALA A 191 1.03 20.48 7.43
C ALA A 191 0.92 20.86 8.92
N PHE A 192 0.43 19.91 9.72
CA PHE A 192 0.36 20.06 11.16
C PHE A 192 1.65 19.56 11.84
N GLY A 193 2.27 20.45 12.62
CA GLY A 193 3.47 20.14 13.38
C GLY A 193 4.74 20.03 12.55
N ASN A 194 5.73 19.31 13.09
CA ASN A 194 7.02 19.09 12.45
C ASN A 194 7.09 17.67 11.91
N GLY A 195 7.69 17.50 10.74
CA GLY A 195 7.89 16.19 10.14
C GLY A 195 8.84 16.26 8.97
N ASN A 196 9.56 15.19 8.70
CA ASN A 196 10.35 15.07 7.49
C ASN A 196 10.37 13.61 7.03
N GLY A 197 10.67 13.40 5.77
CA GLY A 197 10.74 12.08 5.17
C GLY A 197 10.94 12.16 3.68
N ILE A 198 10.96 10.99 3.06
CA ILE A 198 11.21 10.84 1.64
C ILE A 198 10.40 9.67 1.11
N ILE A 199 9.93 9.81 -0.11
CA ILE A 199 9.36 8.72 -0.92
C ILE A 199 9.95 8.80 -2.33
N ILE A 200 10.34 7.64 -2.85
CA ILE A 200 10.99 7.47 -4.14
C ILE A 200 10.22 6.38 -4.88
N ILE A 201 9.91 6.64 -6.15
CA ILE A 201 9.10 5.80 -7.01
C ILE A 201 9.91 5.45 -8.25
N ALA A 202 9.94 4.19 -8.62
CA ALA A 202 10.39 3.72 -9.92
C ALA A 202 9.17 3.32 -10.77
N GLU A 203 9.12 3.82 -12.00
CA GLU A 203 8.12 3.45 -13.00
C GLU A 203 8.76 2.59 -14.09
N THR A 204 8.04 1.58 -14.56
CA THR A 204 8.51 0.71 -15.65
C THR A 204 7.77 0.95 -16.95
N SER A 205 8.31 0.42 -18.05
CA SER A 205 7.72 0.50 -19.39
C SER A 205 6.33 -0.13 -19.51
N THR A 206 5.96 -1.02 -18.58
CA THR A 206 4.65 -1.69 -18.52
C THR A 206 3.70 -1.04 -17.52
N GLY A 207 4.12 0.07 -16.90
CA GLY A 207 3.34 0.78 -15.89
C GLY A 207 3.26 0.06 -14.55
N CYS A 208 4.29 -0.73 -14.20
CA CYS A 208 4.53 -1.15 -12.82
C CYS A 208 5.13 0.02 -12.02
N LEU A 209 4.80 0.05 -10.72
CA LEU A 209 5.25 1.09 -9.80
C LEU A 209 5.83 0.43 -8.55
N PHE A 210 7.03 0.85 -8.18
CA PHE A 210 7.73 0.40 -6.98
C PHE A 210 8.09 1.61 -6.14
N ALA A 211 7.96 1.51 -4.83
CA ALA A 211 8.40 2.58 -3.95
C ALA A 211 9.41 2.14 -2.89
N GLY A 212 10.21 3.12 -2.48
CA GLY A 212 10.98 3.08 -1.25
C GLY A 212 10.72 4.36 -0.46
N SER A 213 10.58 4.25 0.85
CA SER A 213 10.23 5.41 1.68
C SER A 213 10.81 5.30 3.09
N SER A 214 11.13 6.44 3.69
CA SER A 214 11.55 6.52 5.10
C SER A 214 11.07 7.84 5.71
N LEU A 215 10.85 7.82 7.03
CA LEU A 215 10.45 8.98 7.83
C LEU A 215 11.59 9.37 8.75
N GLY A 216 11.81 10.68 8.88
CA GLY A 216 12.79 11.21 9.81
C GLY A 216 12.42 10.91 11.26
N LYS A 217 13.42 10.51 12.04
CA LYS A 217 13.29 10.25 13.48
C LYS A 217 14.24 11.15 14.26
N ARG A 218 13.87 11.44 15.50
CA ARG A 218 14.73 12.25 16.39
C ARG A 218 16.08 11.55 16.56
N GLY A 219 17.18 12.30 16.35
CA GLY A 219 18.55 11.77 16.45
C GLY A 219 19.05 11.01 15.22
N VAL A 220 18.25 10.89 14.15
CA VAL A 220 18.66 10.25 12.90
C VAL A 220 19.07 11.30 11.87
N ASN A 221 20.21 11.10 11.21
CA ASN A 221 20.73 11.98 10.17
C ASN A 221 19.87 11.88 8.89
N ALA A 222 19.62 13.02 8.24
CA ALA A 222 18.91 13.13 6.97
C ALA A 222 19.49 12.20 5.88
N ASP A 223 20.81 12.09 5.78
CA ASP A 223 21.47 11.21 4.80
C ASP A 223 21.06 9.76 5.01
N LYS A 224 20.97 9.32 6.27
CA LYS A 224 20.54 7.95 6.61
C LYS A 224 19.10 7.70 6.17
N VAL A 225 18.20 8.66 6.39
CA VAL A 225 16.78 8.57 5.96
C VAL A 225 16.70 8.47 4.43
N GLY A 226 17.49 9.25 3.70
CA GLY A 226 17.58 9.19 2.24
C GLY A 226 18.10 7.83 1.73
N ILE A 227 19.14 7.31 2.37
CA ILE A 227 19.74 6.00 2.03
C ILE A 227 18.74 4.87 2.32
N GLU A 228 18.08 4.86 3.47
CA GLU A 228 17.10 3.83 3.83
C GLU A 228 15.96 3.73 2.80
N ALA A 229 15.43 4.88 2.35
CA ALA A 229 14.40 4.90 1.33
C ALA A 229 14.90 4.42 -0.04
N ALA A 230 16.13 4.78 -0.41
CA ALA A 230 16.75 4.32 -1.64
C ALA A 230 17.03 2.80 -1.62
N GLU A 231 17.55 2.25 -0.53
CA GLU A 231 17.78 0.81 -0.38
C GLU A 231 16.48 0.02 -0.38
N MET A 232 15.40 0.54 0.22
CA MET A 232 14.06 -0.08 0.11
C MET A 232 13.59 -0.14 -1.35
N LEU A 233 13.75 0.95 -2.11
CA LEU A 233 13.41 0.96 -3.54
C LEU A 233 14.25 -0.06 -4.32
N LEU A 234 15.57 -0.08 -4.09
CA LEU A 234 16.48 -1.01 -4.77
C LEU A 234 16.17 -2.46 -4.41
N ALA A 235 15.83 -2.77 -3.15
CA ALA A 235 15.38 -4.10 -2.75
C ALA A 235 14.12 -4.53 -3.53
N ASN A 236 13.14 -3.64 -3.65
CA ASN A 236 11.95 -3.86 -4.48
C ASN A 236 12.28 -4.04 -5.97
N LEU A 237 13.32 -3.38 -6.49
CA LEU A 237 13.76 -3.58 -7.86
C LEU A 237 14.58 -4.86 -8.08
N ARG A 238 15.30 -5.35 -7.07
CA ARG A 238 16.17 -6.54 -7.19
C ARG A 238 15.37 -7.84 -7.30
N HIS A 239 14.22 -7.95 -6.62
CA HIS A 239 13.50 -9.22 -6.53
C HIS A 239 12.79 -9.69 -7.82
N GLY A 240 12.85 -8.96 -8.94
CA GLY A 240 12.30 -9.44 -10.24
C GLY A 240 10.78 -9.35 -10.43
N GLY A 241 10.04 -8.99 -9.39
CA GLY A 241 8.58 -8.91 -9.41
C GLY A 241 8.04 -7.67 -10.14
N ALA A 242 6.74 -7.68 -10.44
CA ALA A 242 6.01 -6.59 -11.09
C ALA A 242 5.26 -5.69 -10.09
N VAL A 243 5.21 -6.06 -8.81
CA VAL A 243 4.67 -5.26 -7.71
C VAL A 243 5.62 -5.27 -6.52
N ASP A 244 5.63 -4.19 -5.73
CA ASP A 244 6.41 -4.10 -4.50
C ASP A 244 5.76 -4.85 -3.32
N GLU A 245 6.50 -4.96 -2.21
CA GLU A 245 6.07 -5.71 -1.01
C GLU A 245 4.74 -5.23 -0.40
N TYR A 246 4.39 -3.94 -0.55
CA TYR A 246 3.17 -3.38 0.03
C TYR A 246 1.97 -3.49 -0.91
N LEU A 247 2.18 -3.35 -2.23
CA LEU A 247 1.14 -3.64 -3.22
C LEU A 247 0.73 -5.11 -3.14
N GLN A 248 1.69 -6.00 -2.84
CA GLN A 248 1.46 -7.45 -2.77
C GLN A 248 0.25 -7.80 -1.88
N ASP A 249 0.18 -7.26 -0.66
CA ASP A 249 -0.92 -7.54 0.26
C ASP A 249 -2.16 -6.67 0.01
N GLN A 250 -1.97 -5.43 -0.44
CA GLN A 250 -3.04 -4.47 -0.66
C GLN A 250 -3.98 -4.86 -1.81
N LEU A 251 -3.47 -5.57 -2.81
CA LEU A 251 -4.26 -5.97 -3.98
C LEU A 251 -5.12 -7.23 -3.73
N ILE A 252 -4.80 -8.04 -2.72
CA ILE A 252 -5.43 -9.36 -2.49
C ILE A 252 -6.95 -9.26 -2.34
N ILE A 253 -7.46 -8.28 -1.58
CA ILE A 253 -8.91 -8.12 -1.40
C ILE A 253 -9.62 -7.75 -2.71
N PHE A 254 -8.99 -6.93 -3.55
CA PHE A 254 -9.55 -6.55 -4.86
C PHE A 254 -9.50 -7.72 -5.85
N MET A 255 -8.41 -8.50 -5.84
CA MET A 255 -8.30 -9.75 -6.61
C MET A 255 -9.41 -10.74 -6.22
N ALA A 256 -9.66 -10.90 -4.92
CA ALA A 256 -10.70 -11.80 -4.41
C ALA A 256 -12.11 -11.35 -4.83
N LEU A 257 -12.40 -10.05 -4.87
CA LEU A 257 -13.71 -9.50 -5.22
C LEU A 257 -13.95 -9.39 -6.74
N ALA A 258 -12.90 -9.37 -7.56
CA ALA A 258 -12.98 -9.17 -9.01
C ALA A 258 -13.75 -10.27 -9.76
N CYS A 259 -14.33 -9.90 -10.91
CA CYS A 259 -14.97 -10.82 -11.84
C CYS A 259 -13.94 -11.38 -12.83
N GLY A 260 -13.41 -12.57 -12.56
CA GLY A 260 -12.45 -13.26 -13.43
C GLY A 260 -11.14 -13.58 -12.70
N VAL A 261 -10.07 -13.80 -13.48
CA VAL A 261 -8.77 -14.23 -12.96
C VAL A 261 -7.80 -13.06 -12.90
N SER A 262 -7.37 -12.70 -11.69
CA SER A 262 -6.30 -11.72 -11.49
C SER A 262 -4.95 -12.41 -11.32
N ARG A 263 -3.88 -11.82 -11.86
CA ARG A 263 -2.49 -12.30 -11.71
C ARG A 263 -1.55 -11.17 -11.36
N ILE A 264 -0.68 -11.38 -10.38
CA ILE A 264 0.42 -10.47 -10.06
C ILE A 264 1.72 -11.27 -9.92
N LYS A 265 2.82 -10.77 -10.51
CA LYS A 265 4.17 -11.29 -10.29
C LYS A 265 4.84 -10.52 -9.17
N THR A 266 5.39 -11.21 -8.19
CA THR A 266 5.93 -10.61 -6.96
C THR A 266 7.33 -11.14 -6.69
N GLY A 267 8.07 -10.47 -5.80
CA GLY A 267 9.21 -11.11 -5.11
C GLY A 267 8.74 -12.15 -4.09
N PRO A 268 9.56 -12.46 -3.08
CA PRO A 268 9.18 -13.35 -1.99
C PRO A 268 7.83 -12.98 -1.37
N VAL A 269 7.01 -13.98 -1.07
CA VAL A 269 5.66 -13.75 -0.52
C VAL A 269 5.74 -13.39 0.95
N THR A 270 5.39 -12.15 1.28
CA THR A 270 5.42 -11.64 2.64
C THR A 270 4.39 -12.32 3.54
N LEU A 271 4.65 -12.35 4.86
CA LEU A 271 3.67 -12.86 5.83
C LEU A 271 2.35 -12.06 5.80
N HIS A 272 2.43 -10.76 5.50
CA HIS A 272 1.27 -9.88 5.28
C HIS A 272 0.39 -10.38 4.13
N THR A 273 1.01 -10.73 3.01
CA THR A 273 0.30 -11.27 1.84
C THR A 273 -0.28 -12.65 2.12
N GLN A 274 0.49 -13.55 2.73
CA GLN A 274 0.00 -14.88 3.11
C GLN A 274 -1.23 -14.77 4.02
N THR A 275 -1.21 -13.84 4.96
CA THR A 275 -2.34 -13.55 5.85
C THR A 275 -3.55 -13.04 5.07
N ALA A 276 -3.34 -12.08 4.16
CA ALA A 276 -4.42 -11.54 3.34
C ALA A 276 -5.08 -12.62 2.47
N ILE A 277 -4.28 -13.50 1.85
CA ILE A 277 -4.76 -14.62 1.05
C ILE A 277 -5.58 -15.57 1.92
N HIS A 278 -5.05 -16.00 3.07
CA HIS A 278 -5.73 -16.92 3.96
C HIS A 278 -7.14 -16.44 4.35
N PHE A 279 -7.28 -15.17 4.75
CA PHE A 279 -8.58 -14.62 5.12
C PHE A 279 -9.49 -14.36 3.91
N ALA A 280 -8.94 -14.02 2.75
CA ALA A 280 -9.72 -13.93 1.52
C ALA A 280 -10.32 -15.28 1.12
N GLU A 281 -9.54 -16.37 1.19
CA GLU A 281 -10.04 -17.73 0.94
C GLU A 281 -11.05 -18.18 2.00
N GLN A 282 -10.79 -17.88 3.27
CA GLN A 282 -11.66 -18.30 4.37
C GLN A 282 -13.03 -17.62 4.30
N LEU A 283 -13.09 -16.30 4.10
CA LEU A 283 -14.33 -15.52 4.12
C LEU A 283 -15.02 -15.45 2.76
N ALA A 284 -14.27 -15.12 1.70
CA ALA A 284 -14.87 -14.92 0.38
C ALA A 284 -15.01 -16.22 -0.42
N LYS A 285 -14.29 -17.29 -0.05
CA LYS A 285 -14.16 -18.51 -0.88
C LYS A 285 -13.55 -18.25 -2.26
N ALA A 286 -12.84 -17.13 -2.42
CA ALA A 286 -11.94 -16.91 -3.55
C ALA A 286 -10.88 -18.02 -3.57
N LYS A 287 -10.37 -18.36 -4.75
CA LYS A 287 -9.35 -19.41 -4.89
C LYS A 287 -8.02 -18.78 -5.28
N PHE A 288 -7.03 -18.86 -4.40
CA PHE A 288 -5.69 -18.39 -4.70
C PHE A 288 -4.76 -19.56 -5.05
N SER A 289 -3.81 -19.30 -5.94
CA SER A 289 -2.65 -20.15 -6.12
C SER A 289 -1.39 -19.30 -6.12
N VAL A 290 -0.37 -19.77 -5.43
CA VAL A 290 0.94 -19.14 -5.35
C VAL A 290 1.94 -20.12 -5.92
N LYS A 291 2.54 -19.79 -7.05
CA LYS A 291 3.52 -20.64 -7.74
C LYS A 291 4.82 -19.88 -7.91
N LYS A 292 5.94 -20.58 -7.73
CA LYS A 292 7.25 -20.01 -8.09
C LYS A 292 7.27 -19.78 -9.62
N SER A 293 7.76 -18.63 -10.04
CA SER A 293 7.88 -18.28 -11.46
C SER A 293 9.12 -18.98 -12.03
N GLU A 294 8.93 -19.77 -13.09
CA GLU A 294 10.02 -20.49 -13.77
C GLU A 294 10.66 -19.65 -14.89
N ASP A 295 10.01 -18.55 -15.29
CA ASP A 295 10.37 -17.72 -16.45
C ASP A 295 11.59 -16.79 -16.25
N GLU A 296 12.42 -16.98 -15.21
CA GLU A 296 13.59 -16.13 -15.01
C GLU A 296 14.89 -16.79 -15.47
N GLU A 297 15.55 -16.16 -16.44
CA GLU A 297 16.91 -16.49 -16.89
C GLU A 297 17.93 -16.43 -15.72
N ASP A 298 17.59 -15.69 -14.66
CA ASP A 298 18.37 -15.54 -13.44
C ASP A 298 17.79 -16.40 -12.32
N ALA A 299 18.27 -17.64 -12.21
CA ALA A 299 17.87 -18.61 -11.19
C ALA A 299 18.09 -18.14 -9.73
N SER A 300 18.78 -17.01 -9.52
CA SER A 300 18.97 -16.41 -8.19
C SER A 300 17.78 -15.61 -7.69
N LYS A 301 16.82 -15.25 -8.55
CA LYS A 301 15.66 -14.43 -8.20
C LYS A 301 14.48 -15.28 -7.79
N ASP A 302 14.04 -15.09 -6.56
CA ASP A 302 12.89 -15.78 -5.99
C ASP A 302 11.60 -15.01 -6.29
N THR A 303 11.04 -15.22 -7.48
CA THR A 303 9.77 -14.62 -7.90
C THR A 303 8.61 -15.60 -7.85
N TYR A 304 7.42 -15.07 -7.62
CA TYR A 304 6.19 -15.85 -7.49
C TYR A 304 5.07 -15.22 -8.30
N ILE A 305 4.21 -16.06 -8.87
CA ILE A 305 2.94 -15.67 -9.46
C ILE A 305 1.85 -15.95 -8.43
N ILE A 306 1.16 -14.90 -8.00
CA ILE A 306 -0.07 -14.99 -7.24
C ILE A 306 -1.23 -14.86 -8.23
N GLU A 307 -2.00 -15.94 -8.38
CA GLU A 307 -3.19 -16.00 -9.21
C GLU A 307 -4.42 -16.12 -8.30
N CYS A 308 -5.48 -15.38 -8.61
CA CYS A 308 -6.76 -15.47 -7.92
C CYS A 308 -7.91 -15.59 -8.92
N GLN A 309 -8.71 -16.65 -8.78
CA GLN A 309 -10.05 -16.67 -9.33
C GLN A 309 -10.96 -15.92 -8.35
N GLY A 310 -11.27 -14.67 -8.70
CA GLY A 310 -12.15 -13.82 -7.90
C GLY A 310 -13.59 -14.32 -7.92
N ILE A 311 -14.35 -13.93 -6.89
CA ILE A 311 -15.72 -14.39 -6.66
C ILE A 311 -16.74 -13.72 -7.60
N GLY A 312 -16.33 -12.70 -8.35
CA GLY A 312 -17.23 -11.92 -9.19
C GLY A 312 -18.29 -11.18 -8.39
N MET A 313 -17.87 -10.50 -7.32
CA MET A 313 -18.80 -9.76 -6.46
C MET A 313 -19.55 -8.75 -7.31
N THR A 314 -20.89 -8.81 -7.23
CA THR A 314 -21.77 -7.88 -7.93
C THR A 314 -22.45 -6.99 -6.91
N ASN A 315 -22.45 -5.68 -7.17
CA ASN A 315 -23.20 -4.73 -6.36
C ASN A 315 -24.70 -4.91 -6.61
N PRO A 316 -25.50 -5.27 -5.59
CA PRO A 316 -26.94 -5.49 -5.75
C PRO A 316 -27.73 -4.18 -5.90
N TYR A 317 -27.10 -3.03 -5.66
CA TYR A 317 -27.74 -1.71 -5.70
C TYR A 317 -27.58 -0.97 -7.03
N LEU A 318 -26.82 -1.53 -7.98
CA LEU A 318 -26.56 -0.96 -9.31
C LEU A 318 -27.05 -1.89 -10.42
#